data_AF-A0A6I2WT28-F1
#
_entry.id   AF-A0A6I2WT28-F1
#
_cell.length_a   1.000
_cell.length_b   1.000
_cell.length_c   1.000
_cell.angle_alpha   90.00
_cell.angle_beta   90.00
_cell.angle_gamma   90.00
#
_symmetry.space_group_name_H-M   'P 1'
#
loop_
_entity.id
_entity.type
_entity.pdbx_description
1 polymer ?
#
loop_
_entity_poly.entity_id
_entity_poly.type
_entity_poly.pdbx_seq_one_letter_code
_entity_poly.pdbx_strand_id
1 'polypeptide(L)'
;VALAAKFPAANIEFHGNNKSESEIKLAIDSGVGVIVIDSFDEIKRVSSIAKSSKRVQKVYLRLTPGVEVHTHEFISTAHEDVKFGFSIASGSANDAIDKCMNESSLELAGIHCHIGSQIFEVDGFITAAQRLLEVLASFKNKYGKELAELNIGGGYGIAYTRDEVAISPELVIPAVAKIIKSECQRLKISIPKISIEPGRAIVGPTTTTIYEVGTSKDVTLEDGSIRRYISVDGGMSDNIRPALYGATYSAYLANRTSTANIIKTRVVGKHCESGDVLISNIDLPDDIKSGDLLATPATGAYGRSMASNYNHIPRPAVVSVQKGSAKLILRRENEQDLLNLDVDQAPRQLS
;
A
#
# COMPACT_ATOMS: atom_id res chain seq x y z
N VAL A 1 6.50 11.77 10.54
CA VAL A 1 5.05 12.10 10.45
C VAL A 1 4.27 11.57 11.66
N ALA A 2 4.23 10.25 11.92
CA ALA A 2 3.46 9.68 13.04
C ALA A 2 3.82 10.30 14.41
N LEU A 3 5.12 10.43 14.72
CA LEU A 3 5.59 11.08 15.96
C LEU A 3 5.20 12.55 16.06
N ALA A 4 5.23 13.30 14.94
CA ALA A 4 4.81 14.70 14.91
C ALA A 4 3.30 14.85 15.18
N ALA A 5 2.51 13.85 14.74
CA ALA A 5 1.09 13.74 15.07
C ALA A 5 0.82 13.19 16.48
N LYS A 6 1.88 12.96 17.28
CA LYS A 6 1.81 12.36 18.62
C LYS A 6 1.12 10.99 18.65
N PHE A 7 1.22 10.23 17.56
CA PHE A 7 0.76 8.84 17.55
C PHE A 7 1.61 8.01 18.53
N PRO A 8 1.01 7.17 19.40
CA PRO A 8 1.76 6.38 20.37
C PRO A 8 2.79 5.47 19.68
N ALA A 9 4.08 5.69 19.95
CA ALA A 9 5.16 4.95 19.28
C ALA A 9 5.09 3.43 19.55
N ALA A 10 4.65 3.03 20.75
CA ALA A 10 4.43 1.63 21.11
C ALA A 10 3.38 0.91 20.22
N ASN A 11 2.55 1.67 19.50
CA ASN A 11 1.55 1.15 18.56
C ASN A 11 2.03 1.21 17.10
N ILE A 12 3.31 1.52 16.85
CA ILE A 12 3.90 1.57 15.51
C ILE A 12 4.62 0.24 15.23
N GLU A 13 4.35 -0.33 14.05
CA GLU A 13 5.16 -1.39 13.44
C GLU A 13 6.00 -0.75 12.32
N PHE A 14 7.33 -0.91 12.36
CA PHE A 14 8.25 -0.29 11.41
C PHE A 14 8.77 -1.29 10.38
N HIS A 15 8.37 -1.11 9.13
CA HIS A 15 8.71 -1.94 7.98
C HIS A 15 9.72 -1.26 7.05
N GLY A 16 10.33 -2.05 6.17
CA GLY A 16 11.24 -1.57 5.11
C GLY A 16 12.27 -2.63 4.77
N ASN A 17 12.58 -2.81 3.49
CA ASN A 17 13.57 -3.82 3.05
C ASN A 17 15.02 -3.34 3.20
N ASN A 18 15.24 -2.05 3.42
CA ASN A 18 16.57 -1.47 3.57
C ASN A 18 16.57 -0.30 4.56
N LYS A 19 16.19 -0.57 5.82
CA LYS A 19 16.21 0.44 6.87
C LYS A 19 17.65 0.87 7.15
N SER A 20 17.91 2.17 7.18
CA SER A 20 19.21 2.74 7.54
C SER A 20 19.43 2.71 9.06
N GLU A 21 20.68 2.86 9.50
CA GLU A 21 21.00 2.92 10.93
C GLU A 21 20.35 4.12 11.63
N SER A 22 20.23 5.26 10.95
CA SER A 22 19.57 6.45 11.51
C SER A 22 18.06 6.22 11.69
N GLU A 23 17.40 5.54 10.76
CA GLU A 23 16.00 5.16 10.87
C GLU A 23 15.77 4.15 12.01
N ILE A 24 16.61 3.11 12.09
CA ILE A 24 16.54 2.10 13.16
C ILE A 24 16.76 2.76 14.53
N LYS A 25 17.77 3.63 14.64
CA LYS A 25 18.05 4.36 15.88
C LYS A 25 16.88 5.24 16.29
N LEU A 26 16.30 5.99 15.35
CA LEU A 26 15.12 6.81 15.62
C LEU A 26 13.94 5.96 16.11
N ALA A 27 13.71 4.79 15.49
CA ALA A 27 12.63 3.89 15.88
C ALA A 27 12.83 3.38 17.33
N ILE A 28 14.02 2.89 17.67
CA ILE A 28 14.35 2.38 19.00
C ILE A 28 14.28 3.51 20.05
N ASP A 29 14.89 4.66 19.78
CA ASP A 29 14.93 5.78 20.71
C ASP A 29 13.52 6.36 20.98
N SER A 30 12.65 6.29 19.97
CA SER A 30 11.25 6.74 20.09
C SER A 30 10.34 5.72 20.79
N GLY A 31 10.83 4.50 21.04
CA GLY A 31 10.02 3.42 21.63
C GLY A 31 9.00 2.83 20.65
N VAL A 32 9.38 2.65 19.38
CA VAL A 32 8.57 1.94 18.39
C VAL A 32 8.28 0.52 18.88
N GLY A 33 7.00 0.13 18.83
CA GLY A 33 6.51 -1.13 19.39
C GLY A 33 7.16 -2.36 18.76
N VAL A 34 7.24 -2.41 17.43
CA VAL A 34 7.83 -3.55 16.70
C VAL A 34 8.65 -3.06 15.51
N ILE A 35 9.83 -3.65 15.30
CA ILE A 35 10.56 -3.54 14.03
C ILE A 35 10.40 -4.86 13.28
N VAL A 36 9.87 -4.80 12.05
CA VAL A 36 9.72 -5.97 11.19
C VAL A 36 10.98 -6.11 10.35
N ILE A 37 11.84 -7.06 10.73
CA ILE A 37 13.16 -7.29 10.12
C ILE A 37 13.00 -8.03 8.79
N ASP A 38 13.75 -7.57 7.78
CA ASP A 38 13.65 -8.02 6.39
C ASP A 38 14.92 -8.71 5.87
N SER A 39 16.06 -8.60 6.57
CA SER A 39 17.33 -9.21 6.14
C SER A 39 18.30 -9.55 7.28
N PHE A 40 19.30 -10.40 7.00
CA PHE A 40 20.33 -10.77 7.97
C PHE A 40 21.19 -9.58 8.42
N ASP A 41 21.47 -8.63 7.53
CA ASP A 41 22.23 -7.43 7.88
C ASP A 41 21.40 -6.46 8.71
N GLU A 42 20.08 -6.48 8.55
CA GLU A 42 19.19 -5.75 9.45
C GLU A 42 19.18 -6.37 10.87
N ILE A 43 19.18 -7.70 11.03
CA ILE A 43 19.31 -8.34 12.37
C ILE A 43 20.52 -7.77 13.11
N LYS A 44 21.68 -7.74 12.47
CA LYS A 44 22.93 -7.22 13.06
C LYS A 44 22.83 -5.74 13.44
N ARG A 45 22.24 -4.91 12.58
CA ARG A 45 22.10 -3.46 12.81
C ARG A 45 21.13 -3.19 13.95
N VAL A 46 19.96 -3.84 13.96
CA VAL A 46 18.96 -3.68 15.01
C VAL A 46 19.51 -4.18 16.35
N SER A 47 20.17 -5.34 16.40
CA SER A 47 20.76 -5.85 17.66
C SER A 47 21.84 -4.92 18.20
N SER A 48 22.77 -4.48 17.35
CA SER A 48 23.84 -3.54 17.72
C SER A 48 23.29 -2.23 18.28
N ILE A 49 22.33 -1.62 17.57
CA ILE A 49 21.73 -0.34 17.98
C ILE A 49 20.91 -0.52 19.26
N ALA A 50 20.08 -1.56 19.38
CA ALA A 50 19.30 -1.85 20.58
C ALA A 50 20.21 -2.02 21.81
N LYS A 51 21.32 -2.77 21.65
CA LYS A 51 22.33 -2.96 22.69
C LYS A 51 22.99 -1.63 23.09
N SER A 52 23.36 -0.79 22.12
CA SER A 52 23.94 0.54 22.39
C SER A 52 22.96 1.48 23.11
N SER A 53 21.67 1.40 22.79
CA SER A 53 20.60 2.15 23.44
C SER A 53 20.13 1.52 24.76
N LYS A 54 20.75 0.40 25.20
CA LYS A 54 20.38 -0.36 26.41
C LYS A 54 18.89 -0.74 26.44
N ARG A 55 18.36 -1.14 25.29
CA ARG A 55 16.97 -1.60 25.11
C ARG A 55 16.97 -3.05 24.63
N VAL A 56 15.89 -3.76 24.95
CA VAL A 56 15.52 -4.98 24.23
C VAL A 56 14.43 -4.56 23.24
N GLN A 57 14.72 -4.66 21.94
CA GLN A 57 13.77 -4.29 20.90
C GLN A 57 12.93 -5.50 20.53
N LYS A 58 11.61 -5.34 20.61
CA LYS A 58 10.66 -6.33 20.09
C LYS A 58 10.67 -6.32 18.57
N VAL A 59 10.79 -7.51 17.97
CA VAL A 59 10.92 -7.68 16.52
C VAL A 59 10.00 -8.77 15.99
N TYR A 60 9.59 -8.59 14.74
CA TYR A 60 9.08 -9.67 13.90
C TYR A 60 10.09 -9.99 12.80
N LEU A 61 10.05 -11.23 12.32
CA LEU A 61 10.71 -11.61 11.08
C LEU A 61 9.67 -11.62 9.95
N ARG A 62 9.93 -10.89 8.87
CA ARG A 62 9.12 -11.00 7.66
C ARG A 62 9.50 -12.27 6.92
N LEU A 63 8.54 -13.13 6.68
CA LEU A 63 8.70 -14.39 5.98
C LEU A 63 8.01 -14.35 4.62
N THR A 64 8.59 -15.10 3.68
CA THR A 64 8.03 -15.32 2.35
C THR A 64 7.45 -16.73 2.32
N PRO A 65 6.12 -16.86 2.38
CA PRO A 65 5.48 -18.17 2.44
C PRO A 65 5.39 -18.85 1.08
N GLY A 66 5.82 -18.24 -0.03
CA GLY A 66 5.66 -18.78 -1.39
C GLY A 66 4.20 -18.80 -1.86
N VAL A 67 3.44 -17.77 -1.48
CA VAL A 67 2.05 -17.56 -1.85
C VAL A 67 1.96 -16.17 -2.47
N GLU A 68 1.58 -16.09 -3.74
CA GLU A 68 1.33 -14.85 -4.44
C GLU A 68 -0.11 -14.85 -4.98
N VAL A 69 -0.85 -13.78 -4.70
CA VAL A 69 -2.25 -13.65 -5.11
C VAL A 69 -2.43 -12.40 -5.94
N HIS A 70 -2.85 -12.59 -7.19
CA HIS A 70 -3.29 -11.53 -8.09
C HIS A 70 -4.80 -11.68 -8.37
N THR A 71 -5.44 -10.57 -8.76
CA THR A 71 -6.90 -10.35 -8.83
C THR A 71 -7.80 -11.51 -9.24
N HIS A 72 -7.37 -12.44 -10.11
CA HIS A 72 -8.16 -13.61 -10.51
C HIS A 72 -7.36 -14.91 -10.67
N GLU A 73 -6.07 -14.94 -10.31
CA GLU A 73 -5.24 -16.14 -10.45
C GLU A 73 -4.42 -16.38 -9.18
N PHE A 74 -4.64 -17.54 -8.58
CA PHE A 74 -3.74 -18.10 -7.58
C PHE A 74 -2.55 -18.71 -8.28
N ILE A 75 -1.47 -17.95 -8.39
CA ILE A 75 -0.21 -18.48 -8.86
C ILE A 75 0.54 -18.98 -7.63
N SER A 76 0.34 -20.26 -7.27
CA SER A 76 1.28 -20.98 -6.39
C SER A 76 2.55 -21.28 -7.18
N THR A 77 3.30 -20.25 -7.51
CA THR A 77 4.67 -20.43 -7.96
C THR A 77 5.58 -20.52 -6.76
N ALA A 78 6.54 -21.43 -6.82
CA ALA A 78 7.72 -21.40 -5.97
C ALA A 78 8.64 -20.20 -6.30
N HIS A 79 8.09 -19.07 -6.77
CA HIS A 79 8.85 -17.88 -7.08
C HIS A 79 8.92 -17.00 -5.84
N GLU A 80 9.95 -17.31 -5.05
CA GLU A 80 10.45 -16.49 -3.95
C GLU A 80 11.32 -15.33 -4.46
N ASP A 81 11.18 -14.94 -5.73
CA ASP A 81 11.94 -13.86 -6.38
C ASP A 81 11.36 -12.49 -6.05
N VAL A 82 11.35 -12.19 -4.75
CA VAL A 82 10.93 -10.91 -4.21
C VAL A 82 12.02 -10.40 -3.27
N LYS A 83 12.20 -9.08 -3.24
CA LYS A 83 13.23 -8.42 -2.42
C LYS A 83 12.98 -8.44 -0.90
N PHE A 84 11.95 -9.16 -0.45
CA PHE A 84 11.40 -9.00 0.90
C PHE A 84 11.49 -10.28 1.71
N GLY A 85 11.94 -10.15 2.95
CA GLY A 85 11.84 -11.17 3.98
C GLY A 85 12.68 -12.42 3.73
N PHE A 86 12.45 -13.42 4.58
CA PHE A 86 13.16 -14.69 4.58
C PHE A 86 12.26 -15.81 4.04
N SER A 87 12.74 -16.50 3.02
CA SER A 87 12.02 -17.64 2.44
C SER A 87 11.83 -18.78 3.45
N ILE A 88 10.61 -19.30 3.51
CA ILE A 88 10.30 -20.50 4.30
C ILE A 88 10.87 -21.74 3.60
N ALA A 89 10.72 -21.87 2.28
CA ALA A 89 11.08 -23.09 1.57
C ALA A 89 12.59 -23.34 1.49
N SER A 90 13.39 -22.26 1.41
CA SER A 90 14.87 -22.35 1.39
C SER A 90 15.48 -22.63 2.77
N GLY A 91 14.70 -22.53 3.85
CA GLY A 91 15.20 -22.60 5.23
C GLY A 91 15.75 -21.28 5.77
N SER A 92 15.84 -20.22 4.95
CA SER A 92 16.34 -18.91 5.37
C SER A 92 15.57 -18.32 6.57
N ALA A 93 14.26 -18.58 6.65
CA ALA A 93 13.43 -18.21 7.79
C ALA A 93 13.94 -18.82 9.11
N ASN A 94 14.34 -20.08 9.10
CA ASN A 94 14.87 -20.77 10.28
C ASN A 94 16.22 -20.18 10.69
N ASP A 95 17.10 -19.89 9.74
CA ASP A 95 18.39 -19.25 10.03
C ASP A 95 18.23 -17.86 10.66
N ALA A 96 17.20 -17.10 10.22
CA ALA A 96 16.89 -15.79 10.78
C ALA A 96 16.34 -15.89 12.21
N ILE A 97 15.47 -16.87 12.46
CA ILE A 97 14.99 -17.21 13.81
C ILE A 97 16.18 -17.53 14.73
N ASP A 98 17.08 -18.41 14.29
CA ASP A 98 18.25 -18.83 15.06
C ASP A 98 19.13 -17.65 15.44
N LYS A 99 19.36 -16.73 14.50
CA LYS A 99 20.13 -15.51 14.77
C LYS A 99 19.44 -14.59 15.77
N CYS A 100 18.14 -14.36 15.64
CA CYS A 100 17.39 -13.52 16.60
C CYS A 100 17.38 -14.13 18.00
N MET A 101 17.24 -15.46 18.12
CA MET A 101 17.23 -16.15 19.42
C MET A 101 18.59 -16.08 20.14
N ASN A 102 19.68 -15.86 19.41
CA ASN A 102 21.02 -15.69 19.97
C ASN A 102 21.34 -14.24 20.37
N GLU A 103 20.42 -13.29 20.16
CA GLU A 103 20.63 -11.88 20.43
C GLU A 103 19.82 -11.41 21.65
N SER A 104 20.49 -11.24 22.80
CA SER A 104 19.83 -10.77 24.05
C SER A 104 19.23 -9.34 23.97
N SER A 105 19.60 -8.57 22.95
CA SER A 105 19.06 -7.24 22.68
C SER A 105 17.79 -7.26 21.83
N LEU A 106 17.37 -8.44 21.36
CA LEU A 106 16.17 -8.65 20.55
C LEU A 106 15.17 -9.52 21.31
N GLU A 107 13.91 -9.14 21.25
CA GLU A 107 12.78 -9.99 21.64
C GLU A 107 12.04 -10.42 20.37
N LEU A 108 12.33 -11.62 19.88
CA LEU A 108 11.57 -12.21 18.77
C LEU A 108 10.17 -12.59 19.29
N ALA A 109 9.18 -11.74 18.99
CA ALA A 109 7.81 -11.92 19.48
C ALA A 109 6.88 -12.61 18.48
N GLY A 110 7.22 -12.58 17.19
CA GLY A 110 6.33 -13.04 16.15
C GLY A 110 6.96 -13.08 14.76
N ILE A 111 6.13 -13.44 13.79
CA ILE A 111 6.47 -13.47 12.36
C ILE A 111 5.42 -12.71 11.56
N HIS A 112 5.83 -12.20 10.41
CA HIS A 112 5.04 -11.38 9.50
C HIS A 112 5.04 -11.99 8.10
N CYS A 113 3.97 -11.80 7.34
CA CYS A 113 4.01 -11.97 5.88
C CYS A 113 3.17 -10.90 5.17
N HIS A 114 3.39 -10.74 3.87
CA HIS A 114 2.50 -9.98 2.99
C HIS A 114 2.46 -10.65 1.62
N ILE A 115 1.28 -11.10 1.17
CA ILE A 115 1.14 -12.04 0.05
C ILE A 115 0.63 -11.42 -1.27
N GLY A 116 0.33 -10.12 -1.28
CA GLY A 116 -0.12 -9.46 -2.50
C GLY A 116 -0.99 -8.23 -2.26
N SER A 117 -1.59 -7.72 -3.34
CA SER A 117 -2.46 -6.54 -3.35
C SER A 117 -3.70 -6.81 -4.21
N GLN A 118 -4.83 -6.18 -3.87
CA GLN A 118 -6.11 -6.41 -4.55
C GLN A 118 -6.56 -7.87 -4.49
N ILE A 119 -6.42 -8.46 -3.30
CA ILE A 119 -6.86 -9.82 -3.00
C ILE A 119 -8.36 -9.78 -2.72
N PHE A 120 -9.13 -10.57 -3.50
CA PHE A 120 -10.57 -10.71 -3.35
C PHE A 120 -11.00 -12.05 -2.75
N GLU A 121 -10.11 -13.05 -2.78
CA GLU A 121 -10.37 -14.41 -2.32
C GLU A 121 -9.67 -14.73 -1.02
N VAL A 122 -10.26 -15.63 -0.23
CA VAL A 122 -9.78 -15.98 1.11
C VAL A 122 -8.64 -17.01 1.08
N ASP A 123 -8.58 -17.83 0.02
CA ASP A 123 -7.72 -19.02 -0.05
C ASP A 123 -6.22 -18.70 0.05
N GLY A 124 -5.80 -17.57 -0.49
CA GLY A 124 -4.43 -17.09 -0.36
C GLY A 124 -4.04 -16.80 1.10
N PHE A 125 -4.92 -16.11 1.84
CA PHE A 125 -4.71 -15.85 3.27
C PHE A 125 -4.69 -17.13 4.10
N ILE A 126 -5.55 -18.09 3.76
CA ILE A 126 -5.61 -19.41 4.40
C ILE A 126 -4.29 -20.16 4.21
N THR A 127 -3.83 -20.25 2.95
CA THR A 127 -2.58 -20.95 2.62
C THR A 127 -1.37 -20.31 3.31
N ALA A 128 -1.30 -18.98 3.32
CA ALA A 128 -0.24 -18.26 4.00
C ALA A 128 -0.26 -18.50 5.51
N ALA A 129 -1.45 -18.42 6.14
CA ALA A 129 -1.61 -18.67 7.56
C ALA A 129 -1.17 -20.10 7.93
N GLN A 130 -1.54 -21.11 7.15
CA GLN A 130 -1.11 -22.49 7.36
C GLN A 130 0.42 -22.63 7.38
N ARG A 131 1.10 -22.09 6.37
CA ARG A 131 2.57 -22.15 6.27
C ARG A 131 3.27 -21.42 7.42
N LEU A 132 2.73 -20.28 7.86
CA LEU A 132 3.28 -19.54 9.00
C LEU A 132 3.07 -20.27 10.33
N LEU A 133 1.92 -20.90 10.52
CA LEU A 133 1.65 -21.68 11.74
C LEU A 133 2.56 -22.92 11.84
N GLU A 134 2.97 -23.52 10.72
CA GLU A 134 3.99 -24.58 10.70
C GLU A 134 5.36 -24.07 11.16
N VAL A 135 5.73 -22.83 10.82
CA VAL A 135 6.93 -22.19 11.36
C VAL A 135 6.81 -21.98 12.88
N LEU A 136 5.64 -21.54 13.37
CA LEU A 136 5.41 -21.39 14.83
C LEU A 136 5.51 -22.73 15.58
N ALA A 137 4.98 -23.81 14.99
CA ALA A 137 5.09 -25.15 15.56
C ALA A 137 6.53 -25.65 15.58
N SER A 138 7.29 -25.40 14.49
CA SER A 138 8.71 -25.73 14.39
C SER A 138 9.54 -24.97 15.43
N PHE A 139 9.25 -23.69 15.64
CA PHE A 139 9.85 -22.88 16.70
C PHE A 139 9.60 -23.48 18.08
N LYS A 140 8.35 -23.84 18.39
CA LYS A 140 7.99 -24.49 19.66
C LYS A 140 8.75 -25.77 19.91
N ASN A 141 8.82 -26.64 18.90
CA ASN A 141 9.51 -27.91 19.02
C ASN A 141 11.01 -27.74 19.27
N LYS A 142 11.64 -26.73 18.64
CA LYS A 142 13.07 -26.48 18.77
C LYS A 142 13.45 -25.78 20.09
N TYR A 143 12.67 -24.79 20.52
CA TYR A 143 13.04 -23.90 21.63
C TYR A 143 12.25 -24.13 22.92
N GLY A 144 11.19 -24.93 22.89
CA GLY A 144 10.27 -25.09 24.03
C GLY A 144 9.53 -23.80 24.40
N LYS A 145 9.48 -22.82 23.48
CA LYS A 145 8.83 -21.51 23.64
C LYS A 145 7.83 -21.29 22.51
N GLU A 146 6.83 -20.45 22.71
CA GLU A 146 5.90 -20.06 21.65
C GLU A 146 6.11 -18.58 21.29
N LEU A 147 6.07 -18.27 19.99
CA LEU A 147 5.94 -16.87 19.55
C LEU A 147 4.48 -16.46 19.70
N ALA A 148 4.25 -15.36 20.40
CA ALA A 148 2.91 -14.95 20.80
C ALA A 148 2.15 -14.19 19.69
N GLU A 149 2.82 -13.77 18.62
CA GLU A 149 2.25 -12.87 17.61
C GLU A 149 2.45 -13.37 16.18
N LEU A 150 1.42 -13.18 15.37
CA LEU A 150 1.40 -13.52 13.95
C LEU A 150 0.71 -12.40 13.17
N ASN A 151 1.46 -11.75 12.29
CA ASN A 151 0.95 -10.71 11.40
C ASN A 151 0.79 -11.30 9.98
N ILE A 152 -0.45 -11.33 9.47
CA ILE A 152 -0.77 -11.90 8.15
C ILE A 152 -0.85 -10.84 7.04
N GLY A 153 -0.43 -9.61 7.33
CA GLY A 153 -0.25 -8.56 6.35
C GLY A 153 -1.56 -7.93 5.85
N GLY A 154 -1.47 -7.33 4.68
CA GLY A 154 -2.52 -6.54 4.05
C GLY A 154 -2.96 -7.14 2.71
N GLY A 155 -3.32 -6.27 1.77
CA GLY A 155 -3.65 -6.68 0.41
C GLY A 155 -5.15 -6.78 0.11
N TYR A 156 -6.01 -6.61 1.12
CA TYR A 156 -7.46 -6.61 1.02
C TYR A 156 -7.98 -5.70 -0.11
N GLY A 157 -8.68 -6.29 -1.07
CA GLY A 157 -9.15 -5.63 -2.28
C GLY A 157 -10.35 -4.73 -2.08
N ILE A 158 -10.39 -3.64 -2.84
CA ILE A 158 -11.54 -2.74 -2.95
C ILE A 158 -12.07 -2.75 -4.38
N ALA A 159 -13.31 -2.31 -4.57
CA ALA A 159 -13.87 -2.04 -5.88
C ALA A 159 -13.40 -0.67 -6.40
N TYR A 160 -12.74 -0.63 -7.55
CA TYR A 160 -12.40 0.60 -8.28
C TYR A 160 -13.42 0.95 -9.35
N THR A 161 -14.04 -0.07 -9.94
CA THR A 161 -15.08 0.07 -10.95
C THR A 161 -16.43 -0.38 -10.43
N ARG A 162 -17.50 0.00 -11.13
CA ARG A 162 -18.89 -0.33 -10.76
C ARG A 162 -19.16 -1.85 -10.73
N ASP A 163 -18.44 -2.60 -11.55
CA ASP A 163 -18.67 -4.03 -11.76
C ASP A 163 -17.80 -4.89 -10.82
N GLU A 164 -16.92 -4.28 -10.03
CA GLU A 164 -16.10 -4.96 -9.03
C GLU A 164 -16.83 -5.06 -7.68
N VAL A 165 -16.56 -6.16 -6.97
CA VAL A 165 -17.04 -6.38 -5.61
C VAL A 165 -15.84 -6.39 -4.66
N ALA A 166 -15.86 -5.53 -3.64
CA ALA A 166 -14.81 -5.47 -2.63
C ALA A 166 -14.81 -6.73 -1.75
N ILE A 167 -13.64 -7.07 -1.20
CA ILE A 167 -13.55 -8.15 -0.22
C ILE A 167 -14.25 -7.72 1.08
N SER A 168 -15.17 -8.54 1.58
CA SER A 168 -15.92 -8.23 2.81
C SER A 168 -15.14 -8.68 4.04
N PRO A 169 -14.77 -7.77 4.97
CA PRO A 169 -14.14 -8.15 6.24
C PRO A 169 -15.00 -9.15 7.05
N GLU A 170 -16.33 -9.05 6.94
CA GLU A 170 -17.29 -9.92 7.61
C GLU A 170 -17.22 -11.37 7.11
N LEU A 171 -16.75 -11.60 5.88
CA LEU A 171 -16.53 -12.95 5.34
C LEU A 171 -15.10 -13.44 5.62
N VAL A 172 -14.11 -12.58 5.38
CA VAL A 172 -12.70 -13.01 5.37
C VAL A 172 -12.15 -13.22 6.76
N ILE A 173 -12.46 -12.33 7.71
CA ILE A 173 -11.91 -12.42 9.05
C ILE A 173 -12.39 -13.70 9.76
N PRO A 174 -13.69 -14.09 9.74
CA PRO A 174 -14.12 -15.34 10.33
C PRO A 174 -13.53 -16.58 9.66
N ALA A 175 -13.39 -16.57 8.33
CA ALA A 175 -12.83 -17.70 7.59
C ALA A 175 -11.35 -17.93 7.93
N VAL A 176 -10.53 -16.88 7.92
CA VAL A 176 -9.13 -16.95 8.34
C VAL A 176 -9.00 -17.35 9.81
N ALA A 177 -9.83 -16.77 10.70
CA ALA A 177 -9.83 -17.13 12.12
C ALA A 177 -10.19 -18.60 12.37
N LYS A 178 -11.14 -19.16 11.61
CA LYS A 178 -11.50 -20.58 11.69
C LYS A 178 -10.31 -21.48 11.35
N ILE A 179 -9.60 -21.16 10.27
CA ILE A 179 -8.40 -21.91 9.86
C ILE A 179 -7.32 -21.81 10.92
N ILE A 180 -7.00 -20.59 11.40
CA ILE A 180 -5.97 -20.40 12.43
C ILE A 180 -6.27 -21.24 13.68
N LYS A 181 -7.52 -21.25 14.15
CA LYS A 181 -7.92 -22.06 15.32
C LYS A 181 -7.74 -23.55 15.07
N SER A 182 -8.18 -24.04 13.92
CA SER A 182 -8.08 -25.45 13.53
C SER A 182 -6.62 -25.90 13.43
N GLU A 183 -5.78 -25.09 12.79
CA GLU A 183 -4.36 -25.37 12.60
C GLU A 183 -3.59 -25.31 13.93
N CYS A 184 -3.86 -24.33 14.79
CA CYS A 184 -3.26 -24.27 16.12
C CYS A 184 -3.57 -25.53 16.94
N GLN A 185 -4.83 -26.01 16.89
CA GLN A 185 -5.22 -27.25 17.54
C GLN A 185 -4.48 -28.47 16.97
N ARG A 186 -4.40 -28.58 15.63
CA ARG A 186 -3.68 -29.66 14.94
C ARG A 186 -2.20 -29.69 15.31
N LEU A 187 -1.57 -28.52 15.32
CA LEU A 187 -0.14 -28.32 15.59
C LEU A 187 0.20 -28.28 17.09
N LYS A 188 -0.82 -28.31 17.97
CA LYS A 188 -0.69 -28.23 19.43
C LYS A 188 0.09 -26.99 19.89
N ILE A 189 -0.16 -25.84 19.28
CA ILE A 189 0.37 -24.53 19.67
C ILE A 189 -0.76 -23.65 20.21
N SER A 190 -0.44 -22.70 21.08
CA SER A 190 -1.41 -21.67 21.47
C SER A 190 -1.79 -20.80 20.28
N ILE A 191 -3.01 -20.28 20.27
CA ILE A 191 -3.45 -19.32 19.25
C ILE A 191 -2.66 -18.01 19.47
N PRO A 192 -1.84 -17.55 18.51
CA PRO A 192 -1.13 -16.29 18.65
C PRO A 192 -2.10 -15.11 18.52
N LYS A 193 -1.70 -13.95 19.04
CA LYS A 193 -2.37 -12.69 18.74
C LYS A 193 -2.17 -12.39 17.25
N ILE A 194 -3.28 -12.22 16.54
CA ILE A 194 -3.29 -11.96 15.11
C ILE A 194 -3.35 -10.46 14.83
N SER A 195 -2.53 -9.98 13.91
CA SER A 195 -2.63 -8.63 13.32
C SER A 195 -2.73 -8.70 11.79
N ILE A 196 -3.33 -7.64 11.23
CA ILE A 196 -3.52 -7.42 9.78
C ILE A 196 -3.14 -5.97 9.44
N GLU A 197 -2.81 -5.71 8.18
CA GLU A 197 -2.26 -4.42 7.71
C GLU A 197 -3.07 -3.82 6.53
N PRO A 198 -4.40 -3.60 6.67
CA PRO A 198 -5.19 -3.02 5.60
C PRO A 198 -4.85 -1.52 5.40
N GLY A 199 -4.12 -1.21 4.33
CA GLY A 199 -3.99 0.17 3.85
C GLY A 199 -5.15 0.54 2.94
N ARG A 200 -5.15 -0.05 1.74
CA ARG A 200 -6.10 0.22 0.66
C ARG A 200 -7.57 0.10 1.09
N ALA A 201 -7.91 -0.96 1.80
CA ALA A 201 -9.28 -1.22 2.26
C ALA A 201 -9.80 -0.19 3.28
N ILE A 202 -8.92 0.46 4.04
CA ILE A 202 -9.32 1.52 4.98
C ILE A 202 -9.47 2.86 4.26
N VAL A 203 -8.44 3.29 3.52
CA VAL A 203 -8.38 4.68 3.03
C VAL A 203 -8.82 4.84 1.58
N GLY A 204 -8.81 3.79 0.77
CA GLY A 204 -9.14 3.87 -0.65
C GLY A 204 -10.56 4.41 -0.90
N PRO A 205 -11.60 3.74 -0.39
CA PRO A 205 -13.00 4.12 -0.65
C PRO A 205 -13.44 5.45 -0.02
N THR A 206 -12.67 6.02 0.92
CA THR A 206 -13.08 7.22 1.66
C THR A 206 -12.84 8.51 0.91
N THR A 207 -12.11 8.46 -0.22
CA THR A 207 -11.66 9.64 -0.95
C THR A 207 -11.97 9.52 -2.43
N THR A 208 -12.35 10.65 -3.00
CA THR A 208 -12.65 10.87 -4.42
C THR A 208 -11.83 12.04 -4.90
N THR A 209 -11.20 11.92 -6.07
CA THR A 209 -10.58 13.08 -6.73
C THR A 209 -11.61 13.75 -7.62
N ILE A 210 -11.74 15.08 -7.50
CA ILE A 210 -12.59 15.90 -8.35
C ILE A 210 -11.68 16.66 -9.30
N TYR A 211 -12.01 16.62 -10.58
CA TYR A 211 -11.36 17.38 -11.62
C TYR A 211 -12.33 18.32 -12.32
N GLU A 212 -11.82 19.43 -12.81
CA GLU A 212 -12.52 20.29 -13.75
C GLU A 212 -12.17 19.86 -15.18
N VAL A 213 -13.18 19.73 -16.04
CA VAL A 213 -13.00 19.45 -17.46
C VAL A 213 -12.49 20.70 -18.16
N GLY A 214 -11.36 20.58 -18.86
CA GLY A 214 -10.80 21.65 -19.68
C GLY A 214 -11.24 21.54 -21.14
N THR A 215 -10.80 20.48 -21.81
CA THR A 215 -10.90 20.32 -23.27
C THR A 215 -11.56 19.00 -23.64
N SER A 216 -12.48 19.05 -24.60
CA SER A 216 -13.08 17.87 -25.23
C SER A 216 -12.70 17.83 -26.71
N LYS A 217 -12.27 16.68 -27.23
CA LYS A 217 -12.01 16.48 -28.66
C LYS A 217 -12.41 15.09 -29.13
N ASP A 218 -12.89 14.99 -30.36
CA ASP A 218 -13.11 13.71 -31.02
C ASP A 218 -11.83 13.25 -31.72
N VAL A 219 -11.48 11.98 -31.52
CA VAL A 219 -10.32 11.35 -32.14
C VAL A 219 -10.80 10.14 -32.92
N THR A 220 -10.53 10.14 -34.22
CA THR A 220 -10.72 8.97 -35.08
C THR A 220 -9.58 7.99 -34.82
N LEU A 221 -9.93 6.76 -34.46
CA LEU A 221 -8.97 5.67 -34.21
C LEU A 221 -8.62 4.97 -35.53
N GLU A 222 -7.60 4.10 -35.49
CA GLU A 222 -7.13 3.34 -36.65
C GLU A 222 -8.22 2.44 -37.27
N ASP A 223 -9.16 1.96 -36.46
CA ASP A 223 -10.31 1.16 -36.90
C ASP A 223 -11.47 2.00 -37.46
N GLY A 224 -11.29 3.31 -37.58
CA GLY A 224 -12.30 4.26 -38.06
C GLY A 224 -13.36 4.65 -37.02
N SER A 225 -13.34 4.06 -35.82
CA SER A 225 -14.24 4.44 -34.74
C SER A 225 -13.85 5.80 -34.15
N ILE A 226 -14.82 6.52 -33.57
CA ILE A 226 -14.59 7.80 -32.91
C ILE A 226 -14.55 7.58 -31.40
N ARG A 227 -13.55 8.17 -30.75
CA ARG A 227 -13.43 8.22 -29.30
C ARG A 227 -13.37 9.67 -28.82
N ARG A 228 -14.21 10.01 -27.86
CA ARG A 228 -14.15 11.31 -27.18
C ARG A 228 -12.99 11.31 -26.19
N TYR A 229 -12.12 12.30 -26.28
CA TYR A 229 -11.08 12.58 -25.29
C TYR A 229 -11.51 13.76 -24.45
N ILE A 230 -11.52 13.57 -23.13
CA ILE A 230 -11.83 14.62 -22.15
C ILE A 230 -10.57 14.86 -21.33
N SER A 231 -9.99 16.04 -21.48
CA SER A 231 -8.81 16.49 -20.72
C SER A 231 -9.25 17.17 -19.45
N VAL A 232 -8.62 16.82 -18.33
CA VAL A 232 -8.93 17.37 -17.01
C VAL A 232 -7.75 18.13 -16.40
N ASP A 233 -8.00 18.89 -15.33
CA ASP A 233 -7.03 19.80 -14.72
C ASP A 233 -5.95 19.13 -13.85
N GLY A 234 -5.93 17.79 -13.78
CA GLY A 234 -4.91 16.97 -13.14
C GLY A 234 -4.23 16.00 -14.13
N GLY A 235 -3.90 14.80 -13.66
CA GLY A 235 -3.32 13.73 -14.48
C GLY A 235 -2.45 12.77 -13.69
N MET A 236 -1.45 12.21 -14.38
CA MET A 236 -0.50 11.26 -13.80
C MET A 236 0.31 11.82 -12.62
N SER A 237 0.42 13.15 -12.47
CA SER A 237 1.05 13.77 -11.29
C SER A 237 0.26 13.59 -10.00
N ASP A 238 -1.07 13.46 -10.03
CA ASP A 238 -1.88 13.21 -8.84
C ASP A 238 -2.41 11.77 -8.75
N ASN A 239 -2.50 11.07 -9.89
CA ASN A 239 -2.81 9.65 -9.95
C ASN A 239 -2.01 8.93 -11.05
N ILE A 240 -0.80 8.49 -10.71
CA ILE A 240 0.09 7.73 -11.60
C ILE A 240 -0.34 6.27 -11.83
N ARG A 241 -1.32 5.77 -11.05
CA ARG A 241 -1.63 4.33 -10.99
C ARG A 241 -2.11 3.72 -12.31
N PRO A 242 -2.91 4.40 -13.16
CA PRO A 242 -3.27 3.87 -14.46
C PRO A 242 -2.05 3.61 -15.35
N ALA A 243 -1.12 4.57 -15.40
CA ALA A 243 0.11 4.43 -16.20
C ALA A 243 1.08 3.39 -15.61
N LEU A 244 1.24 3.35 -14.28
CA LEU A 244 2.22 2.49 -13.62
C LEU A 244 1.75 1.04 -13.45
N TYR A 245 0.46 0.83 -13.20
CA TYR A 245 -0.10 -0.48 -12.83
C TYR A 245 -1.20 -0.96 -13.76
N GLY A 246 -1.57 -0.18 -14.79
CA GLY A 246 -2.76 -0.48 -15.58
C GLY A 246 -4.06 -0.37 -14.79
N ALA A 247 -4.05 0.36 -13.67
CA ALA A 247 -5.22 0.45 -12.79
C ALA A 247 -6.42 1.09 -13.51
N THR A 248 -7.58 0.47 -13.40
CA THR A 248 -8.86 0.97 -13.91
C THR A 248 -9.59 1.76 -12.82
N TYR A 249 -10.43 2.70 -13.26
CA TYR A 249 -11.22 3.57 -12.39
C TYR A 249 -12.57 3.87 -13.04
N SER A 250 -13.60 4.11 -12.23
CA SER A 250 -14.81 4.80 -12.68
C SER A 250 -14.66 6.33 -12.61
N ALA A 251 -15.42 7.04 -13.44
CA ALA A 251 -15.65 8.47 -13.30
C ALA A 251 -17.13 8.80 -13.45
N TYR A 252 -17.56 9.88 -12.80
CA TYR A 252 -18.94 10.34 -12.79
C TYR A 252 -19.00 11.86 -12.95
N LEU A 253 -19.98 12.34 -13.72
CA LEU A 253 -20.32 13.77 -13.76
C LEU A 253 -20.90 14.18 -12.39
N ALA A 254 -20.25 15.14 -11.72
CA ALA A 254 -20.45 15.40 -10.30
C ALA A 254 -21.22 16.70 -9.99
N ASN A 255 -21.30 17.62 -10.95
CA ASN A 255 -21.94 18.93 -10.77
C ASN A 255 -23.36 19.02 -11.36
N ARG A 256 -23.78 18.05 -12.17
CA ARG A 256 -25.11 18.03 -12.79
C ARG A 256 -25.50 16.62 -13.26
N THR A 257 -26.77 16.42 -13.58
CA THR A 257 -27.26 15.23 -14.28
C THR A 257 -27.28 15.49 -15.79
N SER A 258 -27.04 14.45 -16.58
CA SER A 258 -27.18 14.47 -18.03
C SER A 258 -28.14 13.37 -18.49
N THR A 259 -28.92 13.66 -19.53
CA THR A 259 -29.75 12.70 -20.27
C THR A 259 -29.25 12.50 -21.69
N ALA A 260 -28.05 13.00 -22.01
CA ALA A 260 -27.45 12.86 -23.33
C ALA A 260 -27.08 11.39 -23.62
N ASN A 261 -26.86 11.08 -24.89
CA ASN A 261 -26.37 9.77 -25.29
C ASN A 261 -25.02 9.48 -24.62
N ILE A 262 -24.82 8.23 -24.26
CA ILE A 262 -23.56 7.74 -23.70
C ILE A 262 -22.63 7.35 -24.85
N ILE A 263 -21.39 7.85 -24.80
CA ILE A 263 -20.39 7.65 -25.86
C ILE A 263 -19.06 7.14 -25.30
N LYS A 264 -18.30 6.44 -26.17
CA LYS A 264 -16.98 5.91 -25.86
C LYS A 264 -16.00 7.05 -25.60
N THR A 265 -15.47 7.09 -24.40
CA THR A 265 -14.66 8.20 -23.89
C THR A 265 -13.34 7.71 -23.29
N ARG A 266 -12.33 8.58 -23.32
CA ARG A 266 -11.08 8.47 -22.58
C ARG A 266 -10.86 9.74 -21.77
N VAL A 267 -10.55 9.58 -20.48
CA VAL A 267 -10.20 10.69 -19.59
C VAL A 267 -8.68 10.78 -19.54
N VAL A 268 -8.14 11.93 -19.90
CA VAL A 268 -6.70 12.22 -19.94
C VAL A 268 -6.36 13.41 -19.06
N GLY A 269 -5.13 13.45 -18.55
CA GLY A 269 -4.65 14.63 -17.83
C GLY A 269 -4.15 15.72 -18.78
N LYS A 270 -3.42 16.68 -18.22
CA LYS A 270 -2.85 17.85 -18.93
C LYS A 270 -1.33 17.81 -19.12
N HIS A 271 -0.68 16.69 -18.80
CA HIS A 271 0.76 16.55 -18.97
C HIS A 271 1.14 16.38 -20.45
N CYS A 272 2.37 16.76 -20.79
CA CYS A 272 2.91 16.66 -22.14
C CYS A 272 3.40 15.24 -22.48
N GLU A 273 2.66 14.21 -22.06
CA GLU A 273 3.00 12.80 -22.27
C GLU A 273 1.78 12.03 -22.76
N SER A 274 1.93 11.26 -23.83
CA SER A 274 0.80 10.48 -24.39
C SER A 274 0.27 9.42 -23.42
N GLY A 275 1.11 8.98 -22.47
CA GLY A 275 0.76 8.08 -21.39
C GLY A 275 -0.04 8.71 -20.24
N ASP A 276 -0.30 10.02 -20.26
CA ASP A 276 -1.10 10.72 -19.25
C ASP A 276 -2.60 10.43 -19.40
N VAL A 277 -2.95 9.17 -19.15
CA VAL A 277 -4.30 8.64 -19.26
C VAL A 277 -4.77 8.25 -17.87
N LEU A 278 -5.82 8.91 -17.38
CA LEU A 278 -6.43 8.57 -16.10
C LEU A 278 -7.40 7.39 -16.23
N ILE A 279 -8.17 7.34 -17.33
CA ILE A 279 -9.12 6.25 -17.61
C ILE A 279 -9.10 5.94 -19.10
N SER A 280 -8.54 4.78 -19.44
CA SER A 280 -8.33 4.36 -20.83
C SER A 280 -9.62 4.13 -21.61
N ASN A 281 -10.66 3.60 -20.97
CA ASN A 281 -11.96 3.31 -21.57
C ASN A 281 -13.06 3.57 -20.54
N ILE A 282 -13.99 4.48 -20.87
CA ILE A 282 -15.19 4.71 -20.08
C ILE A 282 -16.32 5.23 -20.98
N ASP A 283 -17.54 4.92 -20.62
CA ASP A 283 -18.75 5.40 -21.28
C ASP A 283 -19.30 6.59 -20.50
N LEU A 284 -19.35 7.77 -21.13
CA LEU A 284 -19.76 9.03 -20.51
C LEU A 284 -20.77 9.80 -21.39
N PRO A 285 -21.60 10.70 -20.81
CA PRO A 285 -22.50 11.54 -21.59
C PRO A 285 -21.79 12.42 -22.63
N ASP A 286 -22.34 12.50 -23.84
CA ASP A 286 -21.76 13.28 -24.96
C ASP A 286 -21.76 14.81 -24.71
N ASP A 287 -22.66 15.28 -23.84
CA ASP A 287 -22.79 16.70 -23.52
C ASP A 287 -21.82 17.20 -22.44
N ILE A 288 -20.82 16.41 -22.03
CA ILE A 288 -19.75 16.89 -21.15
C ILE A 288 -18.94 17.98 -21.84
N LYS A 289 -18.76 19.10 -21.15
CA LYS A 289 -18.11 20.31 -21.66
C LYS A 289 -17.14 20.90 -20.65
N SER A 290 -16.36 21.87 -21.13
CA SER A 290 -15.47 22.67 -20.29
C SER A 290 -16.21 23.27 -19.09
N GLY A 291 -15.61 23.20 -17.90
CA GLY A 291 -16.19 23.63 -16.62
C GLY A 291 -17.08 22.60 -15.91
N ASP A 292 -17.37 21.45 -16.53
CA ASP A 292 -17.99 20.33 -15.82
C ASP A 292 -17.03 19.71 -14.80
N LEU A 293 -17.58 19.09 -13.76
CA LEU A 293 -16.78 18.40 -12.74
C LEU A 293 -16.87 16.89 -12.91
N LEU A 294 -15.72 16.23 -13.03
CA LEU A 294 -15.61 14.78 -13.03
C LEU A 294 -15.07 14.28 -11.70
N ALA A 295 -15.77 13.32 -11.10
CA ALA A 295 -15.38 12.66 -9.87
C ALA A 295 -14.84 11.25 -10.18
N THR A 296 -13.62 10.94 -9.72
CA THR A 296 -13.04 9.59 -9.73
C THR A 296 -12.95 9.04 -8.30
N PRO A 297 -13.86 8.14 -7.89
CA PRO A 297 -13.83 7.52 -6.57
C PRO A 297 -12.62 6.61 -6.36
N ALA A 298 -12.46 6.13 -5.12
CA ALA A 298 -11.43 5.16 -4.73
C ALA A 298 -9.97 5.66 -4.90
N THR A 299 -9.73 6.97 -4.75
CA THR A 299 -8.39 7.56 -4.91
C THR A 299 -7.67 7.82 -3.59
N GLY A 300 -8.23 7.41 -2.45
CA GLY A 300 -7.63 7.67 -1.14
C GLY A 300 -6.40 6.82 -0.83
N ALA A 301 -6.16 5.76 -1.58
CA ALA A 301 -4.99 4.90 -1.47
C ALA A 301 -4.06 5.10 -2.66
N TYR A 302 -2.78 5.38 -2.37
CA TYR A 302 -1.70 5.46 -3.35
C TYR A 302 -1.78 6.55 -4.42
N GLY A 303 -2.85 7.34 -4.50
CA GLY A 303 -2.89 8.55 -5.34
C GLY A 303 -1.95 9.62 -4.78
N ARG A 304 -2.40 10.33 -3.74
CA ARG A 304 -1.63 11.45 -3.14
C ARG A 304 -0.24 11.06 -2.63
N SER A 305 -0.04 9.83 -2.15
CA SER A 305 1.27 9.37 -1.66
C SER A 305 2.28 9.13 -2.79
N MET A 306 1.82 8.93 -4.03
CA MET A 306 2.66 8.79 -5.22
C MET A 306 2.65 10.06 -6.08
N ALA A 307 2.07 11.16 -5.57
CA ALA A 307 1.95 12.38 -6.33
C ALA A 307 3.30 13.06 -6.57
N SER A 308 3.51 13.55 -7.79
CA SER A 308 4.73 14.22 -8.24
C SER A 308 4.43 15.68 -8.62
N ASN A 309 5.49 16.42 -8.94
CA ASN A 309 5.39 17.75 -9.56
C ASN A 309 5.80 17.69 -11.04
N TYR A 310 5.46 16.61 -11.74
CA TYR A 310 5.76 16.49 -13.17
C TYR A 310 5.16 17.69 -13.93
N ASN A 311 5.94 18.27 -14.85
CA ASN A 311 5.65 19.56 -15.51
C ASN A 311 5.33 20.72 -14.55
N HIS A 312 5.94 20.74 -13.36
CA HIS A 312 5.70 21.77 -12.32
C HIS A 312 4.24 21.91 -11.89
N ILE A 313 3.44 20.85 -12.01
CA ILE A 313 2.05 20.87 -11.53
C ILE A 313 2.05 20.78 -9.99
N PRO A 314 1.45 21.74 -9.27
CA PRO A 314 1.40 21.69 -7.82
C PRO A 314 0.49 20.56 -7.34
N ARG A 315 0.92 19.81 -6.32
CA ARG A 315 0.10 18.72 -5.78
C ARG A 315 -1.24 19.24 -5.24
N PRO A 316 -2.35 18.49 -5.43
CA PRO A 316 -3.68 18.96 -5.10
C PRO A 316 -3.91 19.13 -3.60
N ALA A 317 -4.85 20.00 -3.26
CA ALA A 317 -5.41 20.11 -1.92
C ALA A 317 -6.14 18.83 -1.53
N VAL A 318 -6.21 18.55 -0.23
CA VAL A 318 -7.02 17.47 0.33
C VAL A 318 -7.99 18.05 1.35
N VAL A 319 -9.28 17.76 1.17
CA VAL A 319 -10.38 18.25 2.00
C VAL A 319 -11.09 17.07 2.64
N SER A 320 -11.28 17.10 3.95
CA SER A 320 -12.14 16.16 4.66
C SER A 320 -13.55 16.74 4.75
N VAL A 321 -14.56 15.92 4.46
CA VAL A 321 -15.97 16.27 4.65
C VAL A 321 -16.59 15.39 5.75
N GLN A 322 -17.29 16.00 6.70
CA GLN A 322 -17.95 15.28 7.79
C GLN A 322 -19.19 16.04 8.25
N LYS A 323 -20.33 15.33 8.31
CA LYS A 323 -21.60 15.87 8.85
C LYS A 323 -22.00 17.23 8.26
N GLY A 324 -21.89 17.39 6.94
CA GLY A 324 -22.23 18.63 6.23
C GLY A 324 -21.18 19.76 6.33
N SER A 325 -20.04 19.53 7.00
CA SER A 325 -18.93 20.48 7.09
C SER A 325 -17.72 20.01 6.28
N ALA A 326 -16.91 20.96 5.81
CA ALA A 326 -15.67 20.70 5.08
C ALA A 326 -14.47 21.36 5.76
N LYS A 327 -13.34 20.67 5.78
CA LYS A 327 -12.08 21.16 6.35
C LYS A 327 -10.91 20.80 5.44
N LEU A 328 -10.07 21.79 5.12
CA LEU A 328 -8.80 21.57 4.46
C LEU A 328 -7.84 20.83 5.41
N ILE A 329 -7.35 19.66 4.99
CA ILE A 329 -6.36 18.88 5.76
C ILE A 329 -4.95 19.00 5.16
N LEU A 330 -4.86 19.23 3.85
CA LEU A 330 -3.62 19.59 3.15
C LEU A 330 -3.94 20.69 2.15
N ARG A 331 -3.22 21.82 2.21
CA ARG A 331 -3.35 22.87 1.20
C ARG A 331 -2.78 22.42 -0.14
N ARG A 332 -3.26 23.03 -1.22
CA ARG A 332 -2.60 22.93 -2.52
C ARG A 332 -1.20 23.52 -2.42
N GLU A 333 -0.25 22.90 -3.11
CA GLU A 333 1.05 23.52 -3.33
C GLU A 333 0.91 24.77 -4.20
N ASN A 334 1.87 25.69 -4.10
CA ASN A 334 1.99 26.87 -4.93
C ASN A 334 3.39 26.94 -5.57
N GLU A 335 3.64 27.99 -6.35
CA GLU A 335 4.93 28.21 -7.01
C GLU A 335 6.11 28.26 -6.01
N GLN A 336 5.91 28.87 -4.84
CA GLN A 336 6.94 28.92 -3.81
C GLN A 336 7.33 27.53 -3.32
N ASP A 337 6.37 26.61 -3.14
CA ASP A 337 6.68 25.23 -2.77
C ASP A 337 7.56 24.53 -3.81
N LEU A 338 7.36 24.83 -5.09
CA LEU A 338 8.14 24.26 -6.19
C LEU A 338 9.58 24.78 -6.22
N LEU A 339 9.79 26.04 -5.81
CA LEU A 339 11.09 26.72 -5.81
C LEU A 339 11.86 26.57 -4.48
N ASN A 340 11.26 25.97 -3.45
CA ASN A 340 11.86 25.91 -2.11
C ASN A 340 13.16 25.08 -2.01
N LEU A 341 13.50 24.32 -3.05
CA LEU A 341 14.77 23.58 -3.13
C LEU A 341 15.81 24.26 -4.01
N ASP A 342 15.48 25.39 -4.63
CA ASP A 342 16.42 26.16 -5.44
C ASP A 342 17.49 26.78 -4.53
N VAL A 343 18.74 26.65 -4.94
CA VAL A 343 19.90 27.15 -4.20
C VAL A 343 20.61 28.17 -5.05
N ASP A 344 20.71 29.40 -4.53
CA ASP A 344 21.56 30.44 -5.10
C ASP A 344 22.95 30.36 -4.45
N GLN A 345 23.81 29.49 -4.99
CA GLN A 345 25.21 29.34 -4.57
C GLN A 345 26.13 29.45 -5.78
N ALA A 346 27.24 30.17 -5.60
CA ALA A 346 28.30 30.22 -6.60
C ALA A 346 28.87 28.82 -6.88
N PRO A 347 29.31 28.53 -8.12
CA PRO A 347 29.95 27.26 -8.46
C PRO A 347 31.16 26.98 -7.55
N ARG A 348 31.29 25.74 -7.07
CA ARG A 348 32.46 25.30 -6.29
C ARG A 348 33.45 24.57 -7.21
N GLN A 349 34.75 24.79 -6.99
CA GLN A 349 35.79 23.99 -7.62
C GLN A 349 35.74 22.56 -7.06
N LEU A 350 35.68 21.56 -7.94
CA LEU A 350 35.81 20.16 -7.56
C LEU A 350 37.31 19.86 -7.40
N SER A 351 37.75 19.56 -6.18
CA SER A 351 39.14 19.18 -5.86
C SER A 351 39.29 17.69 -5.67
#